data_AF-A0A5P6VUF9-F1
#
_entry.id   AF-A0A5P6VUF9-F1
#
_cell.length_a   1.000
_cell.length_b   1.000
_cell.length_c   1.000
_cell.angle_alpha   90.00
_cell.angle_beta   90.00
_cell.angle_gamma   90.00
#
_symmetry.space_group_name_H-M   'P 1'
#
loop_
_entity.id
_entity.type
_entity.pdbx_description
1 polymer ?
#
loop_
_entity_poly.entity_id
_entity_poly.type
_entity_poly.pdbx_seq_one_letter_code
_entity_poly.pdbx_strand_id
1 'polypeptide(L)'
;MYLNPGNEGFKNIINGIYRDKTGLIDVVNSTINTPDKLTCISRPRRFGKSYAAKMLSAYYDKSCSDSKELFSKSDYEISKKIRLKSI
;
A
#
# COMPACT_ATOMS: atom_id res chain seq x y z
N MET A 1 4.88 -2.81 20.54
CA MET A 1 5.78 -3.27 19.46
C MET A 1 5.08 -2.96 18.13
N TYR A 2 5.65 -2.11 17.27
CA TYR A 2 4.99 -1.46 16.11
C TYR A 2 5.57 -1.95 14.77
N LEU A 3 5.84 -3.25 14.66
CA LEU A 3 6.35 -3.85 13.42
C LEU A 3 5.23 -4.69 12.81
N ASN A 4 4.79 -4.29 11.62
CA ASN A 4 3.73 -4.94 10.83
C ASN A 4 2.41 -5.14 11.61
N PRO A 5 1.61 -4.08 11.83
CA PRO A 5 0.31 -4.16 12.51
C PRO A 5 -0.77 -4.94 11.72
N GLY A 6 -0.41 -5.70 10.70
CA GLY A 6 -1.31 -6.46 9.86
C GLY A 6 -2.25 -5.62 9.01
N ASN A 7 -3.28 -6.29 8.49
CA ASN A 7 -4.22 -5.72 7.52
C ASN A 7 -5.28 -4.80 8.13
N GLU A 8 -5.56 -4.91 9.43
CA GLU A 8 -6.64 -4.15 10.11
C GLU A 8 -6.48 -2.64 9.95
N GLY A 9 -5.25 -2.15 10.04
CA GLY A 9 -4.95 -0.73 9.91
C GLY A 9 -5.41 -0.17 8.56
N PHE A 10 -5.21 -0.90 7.48
CA PHE A 10 -5.61 -0.49 6.14
C PHE A 10 -7.08 -0.83 5.85
N LYS A 11 -7.61 -1.97 6.34
CA LYS A 11 -9.04 -2.31 6.30
C LYS A 11 -9.93 -1.20 6.88
N ASN A 12 -9.56 -0.68 8.05
CA ASN A 12 -10.30 0.41 8.68
C ASN A 12 -10.23 1.72 7.88
N ILE A 13 -9.14 1.96 7.15
CA ILE A 13 -8.98 3.14 6.30
C ILE A 13 -9.89 3.05 5.07
N ILE A 14 -9.91 1.90 4.38
CA ILE A 14 -10.68 1.73 3.14
C ILE A 14 -12.19 1.70 3.38
N ASN A 15 -12.64 1.44 4.61
CA ASN A 15 -14.04 1.54 5.02
C ASN A 15 -14.49 3.00 5.23
N GLY A 16 -13.55 3.96 5.22
CA GLY A 16 -13.84 5.40 5.33
C GLY A 16 -13.57 6.16 4.03
N ILE A 17 -13.26 7.46 4.15
CA ILE A 17 -12.89 8.30 3.01
C ILE A 17 -11.42 8.03 2.63
N TYR A 18 -11.22 7.02 1.78
CA TYR A 18 -9.92 6.68 1.22
C TYR A 18 -9.80 7.18 -0.22
N ARG A 19 -8.78 8.00 -0.48
CA ARG A 19 -8.32 8.30 -1.84
C ARG A 19 -7.24 7.30 -2.20
N ASP A 20 -7.38 6.68 -3.36
CA ASP A 20 -6.43 5.67 -3.80
C ASP A 20 -5.00 6.22 -3.87
N LYS A 21 -4.10 5.47 -3.24
CA LYS A 21 -2.65 5.71 -3.21
C LYS A 21 -1.86 4.45 -3.54
N THR A 22 -2.52 3.40 -4.04
CA THR A 22 -1.86 2.11 -4.30
C THR A 22 -0.76 2.21 -5.35
N GLY A 23 -0.77 3.23 -6.22
CA GLY A 23 0.36 3.53 -7.12
C GLY A 23 1.70 3.79 -6.41
N LEU A 24 1.71 4.13 -5.11
CA LEU A 24 2.95 4.20 -4.32
C LEU A 24 3.68 2.86 -4.23
N ILE A 25 2.95 1.75 -4.30
CA ILE A 25 3.53 0.40 -4.26
C ILE A 25 4.51 0.21 -5.43
N ASP A 26 4.18 0.70 -6.61
CA ASP A 26 5.07 0.61 -7.78
C ASP A 26 6.36 1.41 -7.59
N VAL A 27 6.24 2.62 -7.06
CA VAL A 27 7.40 3.48 -6.77
C VAL A 27 8.30 2.79 -5.76
N VAL A 28 7.73 2.28 -4.66
CA VAL A 28 8.49 1.55 -3.65
C VAL A 28 9.13 0.31 -4.27
N ASN A 29 8.37 -0.52 -4.98
CA ASN A 29 8.87 -1.72 -5.65
C ASN A 29 10.02 -1.44 -6.62
N SER A 30 9.98 -0.32 -7.35
CA SER A 30 11.05 0.06 -8.29
C SER A 30 12.38 0.40 -7.60
N THR A 31 12.32 0.80 -6.32
CA THR A 31 13.49 1.14 -5.50
C THR A 31 13.93 0.03 -4.56
N ILE A 32 13.15 -1.05 -4.44
CA ILE A 32 13.53 -2.22 -3.62
C ILE A 32 14.85 -2.80 -4.15
N ASN A 33 15.77 -3.11 -3.24
CA ASN A 33 17.13 -3.59 -3.52
C ASN A 33 18.08 -2.57 -4.18
N THR A 34 17.70 -1.30 -4.24
CA THR A 34 18.58 -0.21 -4.72
C THR A 34 19.11 0.61 -3.54
N PRO A 35 20.20 1.39 -3.70
CA PRO A 35 20.61 2.39 -2.71
C PRO A 35 19.51 3.42 -2.40
N ASP A 36 18.59 3.67 -3.33
CA ASP A 36 17.49 4.62 -3.21
C ASP A 36 16.22 4.06 -2.54
N LYS A 37 16.33 2.92 -1.84
CA LYS A 37 15.22 2.23 -1.15
C LYS A 37 14.53 3.01 -0.01
N LEU A 38 15.04 4.18 0.35
CA LEU A 38 14.53 4.99 1.47
C LEU A 38 13.57 6.06 0.95
N THR A 39 12.26 5.83 1.13
CA THR A 39 11.23 6.82 0.78
C THR A 39 10.88 7.70 1.99
N CYS A 40 11.17 9.00 1.90
CA CYS A 40 10.75 9.98 2.90
C CYS A 40 9.40 10.61 2.51
N ILE A 41 8.41 10.55 3.41
CA ILE A 41 7.12 11.23 3.22
C ILE A 41 7.10 12.52 4.08
N SER A 42 7.76 13.58 3.61
CA SER A 42 7.80 14.89 4.29
C SER A 42 6.67 15.81 3.80
N ARG A 43 5.77 16.29 4.68
CA ARG A 43 4.66 17.24 4.34
C ARG A 43 3.76 17.63 5.55
N PRO A 44 2.72 18.49 5.39
CA PRO A 44 1.76 18.88 6.44
C PRO A 44 0.89 17.77 7.01
N ARG A 45 0.15 18.12 8.08
CA ARG A 45 -0.85 17.29 8.77
C ARG A 45 -1.95 16.82 7.80
N ARG A 46 -2.50 15.61 8.04
CA ARG A 46 -3.59 14.97 7.27
C ARG A 46 -3.31 14.68 5.79
N PHE A 47 -2.07 14.77 5.33
CA PHE A 47 -1.68 14.35 3.99
C PHE A 47 -1.70 12.81 3.77
N GLY A 48 -2.16 12.04 4.76
CA GLY A 48 -2.32 10.59 4.69
C GLY A 48 -0.99 9.81 4.65
N LYS A 49 0.03 10.27 5.38
CA LYS A 49 1.31 9.54 5.55
C LYS A 49 1.09 8.22 6.30
N SER A 50 0.37 8.28 7.43
CA SER A 50 0.02 7.09 8.21
C SER A 50 -0.85 6.12 7.41
N TYR A 51 -1.64 6.63 6.46
CA TYR A 51 -2.44 5.78 5.56
C TYR A 51 -1.53 5.05 4.57
N ALA A 52 -0.57 5.75 3.96
CA ALA A 52 0.43 5.12 3.09
C ALA A 52 1.25 4.06 3.83
N ALA A 53 1.70 4.35 5.07
CA ALA A 53 2.44 3.38 5.87
C ALA A 53 1.62 2.11 6.19
N LYS A 54 0.36 2.26 6.61
CA LYS A 54 -0.55 1.14 6.87
C LYS A 54 -0.88 0.35 5.59
N MET A 55 -1.05 1.05 4.47
CA MET A 55 -1.28 0.44 3.16
C MET A 55 -0.07 -0.40 2.72
N LEU A 56 1.15 0.16 2.80
CA LEU A 56 2.38 -0.57 2.45
C LEU A 56 2.61 -1.75 3.40
N SER A 57 2.35 -1.59 4.69
CA SER A 57 2.42 -2.70 5.65
C SER A 57 1.48 -3.82 5.24
N ALA A 58 0.21 -3.53 4.95
CA ALA A 58 -0.77 -4.53 4.52
C ALA A 58 -0.40 -5.19 3.18
N TYR A 59 0.24 -4.45 2.27
CA TYR A 59 0.66 -4.99 0.97
C TYR A 59 1.82 -5.98 1.08
N TYR A 60 2.83 -5.66 1.88
CA TYR A 60 4.02 -6.51 2.03
C TYR A 60 3.89 -7.57 3.12
N ASP A 61 2.82 -7.52 3.93
CA ASP A 61 2.58 -8.55 4.94
C ASP A 61 2.22 -9.89 4.29
N LYS A 62 3.15 -10.85 4.41
CA LYS A 62 3.00 -12.22 3.91
C LYS A 62 2.38 -13.17 4.94
N SER A 63 2.20 -12.73 6.18
CA SER A 63 1.61 -13.53 7.25
C SER A 63 0.08 -13.57 7.18
N CYS A 64 -0.53 -12.66 6.41
CA CYS A 64 -1.97 -12.57 6.21
C CYS A 64 -2.37 -13.08 4.82
N SER A 65 -3.33 -14.01 4.76
CA SER A 65 -3.83 -14.64 3.52
C SER A 65 -4.75 -13.72 2.70
N ASP A 66 -5.35 -12.73 3.33
CA ASP A 66 -6.36 -11.82 2.77
C ASP A 66 -5.76 -10.54 2.15
N SER A 67 -4.45 -10.32 2.26
CA SER A 67 -3.77 -9.16 1.67
C SER A 67 -4.03 -9.07 0.16
N LYS A 68 -3.99 -10.20 -0.56
CA LYS A 68 -4.19 -10.22 -2.02
C LYS A 68 -5.58 -9.71 -2.43
N GLU A 69 -6.63 -10.13 -1.74
CA GLU A 69 -8.01 -9.69 -2.01
C GLU A 69 -8.16 -8.19 -1.74
N LEU A 70 -7.50 -7.70 -0.69
CA LEU A 70 -7.53 -6.31 -0.29
C LEU A 70 -7.06 -5.35 -1.39
N PHE A 71 -6.10 -5.78 -2.22
CA PHE A 71 -5.54 -4.99 -3.34
C PHE A 71 -6.09 -5.37 -4.72
N SER A 72 -7.08 -6.28 -4.80
CA SER A 72 -7.67 -6.74 -6.06
C SER A 72 -8.88 -5.91 -6.52
N LYS A 73 -9.27 -4.87 -5.78
CA LYS A 73 -10.41 -3.99 -6.17
C LYS A 73 -10.13 -3.27 -7.48
N SER A 74 -11.10 -3.27 -8.41
CA SER A 74 -11.00 -2.67 -9.76
C SER A 74 -10.60 -1.20 -9.79
N ASP A 75 -10.93 -0.48 -8.72
CA ASP A 75 -10.77 0.98 -8.66
C ASP A 75 -9.34 1.39 -8.28
N TYR A 76 -8.52 0.44 -7.84
CA TYR A 76 -7.14 0.69 -7.43
C TYR A 76 -6.18 0.70 -8.62
N GLU A 77 -5.25 1.66 -8.63
CA GLU A 77 -4.21 1.74 -9.66
C GLU A 77 -3.35 0.48 -9.74
N ILE A 78 -3.02 -0.15 -8.59
CA ILE A 78 -2.23 -1.38 -8.57
C ILE A 78 -2.95 -2.56 -9.22
N SER A 79 -4.28 -2.65 -9.14
CA SER A 79 -5.05 -3.78 -9.69
C SER A 79 -5.17 -3.70 -11.22
N LYS A 80 -5.32 -2.48 -11.76
CA LYS A 80 -5.35 -2.23 -13.21
C LYS A 80 -4.06 -2.70 -13.88
N LYS A 81 -2.90 -2.51 -13.24
CA LYS A 81 -1.60 -2.96 -13.76
C LYS A 81 -1.37 -4.45 -13.67
N ILE A 82 -1.81 -5.11 -12.59
CA ILE A 82 -1.75 -6.57 -12.48
C ILE A 82 -2.51 -7.22 -13.65
N ARG A 83 -3.65 -6.63 -14.02
CA ARG A 83 -4.49 -7.10 -15.12
C ARG A 83 -3.84 -6.88 -16.50
N LEU A 84 -3.10 -5.78 -16.68
CA LEU A 84 -2.35 -5.50 -17.91
C LEU A 84 -1.11 -6.38 -18.12
N LYS A 85 -0.48 -6.89 -17.05
CA LYS A 85 0.67 -7.81 -17.14
C LYS A 85 0.27 -9.28 -17.36
N SER A 86 -1.02 -9.58 -17.29
CA SER A 86 -1.56 -10.95 -17.39
C SER A 86 -2.22 -11.21 -18.77
N ILE A 87 -2.04 -10.28 -19.72
CA ILE A 87 -2.41 -10.35 -21.15
C ILE A 87 -1.10 -10.29 -21.92
#